data_AF-A0A534KQ64-F1
#
_entry.id   AF-A0A534KQ64-F1
#
_cell.length_a   1.000
_cell.length_b   1.000
_cell.length_c   1.000
_cell.angle_alpha   90.00
_cell.angle_beta   90.00
_cell.angle_gamma   90.00
#
_symmetry.space_group_name_H-M   'P 1'
#
loop_
_entity.id
_entity.type
_entity.pdbx_description
1 polymer ?
#
loop_
_entity_poly.entity_id
_entity_poly.type
_entity_poly.pdbx_seq_one_letter_code
_entity_poly.pdbx_strand_id
1 'polypeptide(L)'
;MARDRFLFRAGRTGYTYPEVLEVRAGSVRLLRPSSTAKREQRAVSTLIAIAYVFIIGPILAVTGLPALGVVLGVGIGVAVYFLGLIAALIWWDNRSLPLLAENPDYSMPLEILGIESFRTFHEIRGRAGGKEIRVAVPGPRTKIEEAVRFATSAGRAAQA
;
A
#
# COMPACT_ATOMS: atom_id res chain seq x y z
N MET A 1 19.23 8.36 0.22
CA MET A 1 19.35 6.89 0.20
C MET A 1 18.80 6.41 -1.13
N ALA A 2 19.62 5.75 -1.96
CA ALA A 2 19.13 5.15 -3.20
C ALA A 2 18.00 4.16 -2.86
N ARG A 3 16.86 4.24 -3.55
CA ARG A 3 15.77 3.27 -3.34
C ARG A 3 16.19 1.95 -3.96
N ASP A 4 16.63 0.99 -3.14
CA ASP A 4 17.05 -0.34 -3.64
C ASP A 4 15.86 -1.17 -4.15
N ARG A 5 14.64 -0.89 -3.68
CA ARG A 5 13.41 -1.55 -4.11
C ARG A 5 12.18 -0.66 -3.92
N PHE A 6 11.18 -0.84 -4.77
CA PHE A 6 9.83 -0.33 -4.60
C PHE A 6 8.89 -1.47 -4.19
N LEU A 7 7.99 -1.21 -3.24
CA LEU A 7 7.00 -2.17 -2.77
C LEU A 7 5.61 -1.58 -3.00
N PHE A 8 4.72 -2.37 -3.56
CA PHE A 8 3.33 -2.01 -3.75
C PHE A 8 2.42 -3.13 -3.28
N ARG A 9 1.21 -2.80 -2.81
CA ARG A 9 0.16 -3.82 -2.71
C ARG A 9 -0.23 -4.31 -4.10
N ALA A 10 -0.58 -5.58 -4.19
CA ALA A 10 -0.94 -6.23 -5.42
C ALA A 10 -2.06 -7.24 -5.20
N GLY A 11 -2.91 -7.45 -6.19
CA GLY A 11 -3.95 -8.45 -6.16
C GLY A 11 -4.19 -9.05 -7.53
N ARG A 12 -4.32 -10.38 -7.58
CA ARG A 12 -4.72 -11.12 -8.79
C ARG A 12 -6.24 -11.33 -8.91
N THR A 13 -6.98 -11.07 -7.84
CA THR A 13 -8.41 -11.35 -7.74
C THR A 13 -9.15 -10.17 -7.11
N GLY A 14 -9.86 -9.40 -7.96
CA GLY A 14 -10.72 -8.30 -7.53
C GLY A 14 -10.00 -7.18 -6.76
N TYR A 15 -10.73 -6.52 -5.87
CA TYR A 15 -10.23 -5.40 -5.02
C TYR A 15 -9.58 -5.86 -3.71
N THR A 16 -9.45 -7.16 -3.50
CA THR A 16 -8.64 -7.70 -2.41
C THR A 16 -7.20 -7.70 -2.90
N TYR A 17 -6.32 -6.92 -2.26
CA TYR A 17 -4.90 -6.84 -2.58
C TYR A 17 -4.05 -7.66 -1.58
N PRO A 18 -4.12 -9.01 -1.60
CA PRO A 18 -3.48 -9.86 -0.61
C PRO A 18 -1.99 -10.07 -0.85
N GLU A 19 -1.45 -9.61 -1.98
CA GLU A 19 -0.08 -9.82 -2.44
C GLU A 19 0.71 -8.50 -2.41
N VAL A 20 2.02 -8.59 -2.53
CA VAL A 20 2.94 -7.45 -2.56
C VAL A 20 3.79 -7.56 -3.81
N LEU A 21 3.77 -6.53 -4.64
CA LEU A 21 4.67 -6.41 -5.78
C LEU A 21 5.98 -5.76 -5.31
N GLU A 22 7.07 -6.51 -5.37
CA GLU A 22 8.42 -6.01 -5.19
C GLU A 22 9.03 -5.70 -6.57
N VAL A 23 9.39 -4.44 -6.78
CA VAL A 23 10.10 -3.98 -7.98
C VAL A 23 11.51 -3.59 -7.57
N ARG A 24 12.48 -4.40 -7.98
CA ARG A 24 13.91 -4.16 -7.77
C ARG A 24 14.57 -3.86 -9.11
N ALA A 25 15.73 -3.21 -9.07
CA ALA A 25 16.60 -3.03 -10.23
C ALA A 25 16.77 -4.37 -10.99
N GLY A 26 16.24 -4.46 -12.21
CA GLY A 26 16.32 -5.65 -13.06
C GLY A 26 15.44 -6.85 -12.68
N SER A 27 14.62 -6.79 -11.62
CA SER A 27 13.74 -7.90 -11.25
C SER A 27 12.41 -7.44 -10.64
N VAL A 28 11.30 -7.98 -11.13
CA VAL A 28 9.97 -7.73 -10.59
C VAL A 28 9.43 -9.05 -10.03
N ARG A 29 8.94 -9.03 -8.79
CA ARG A 29 8.47 -10.21 -8.07
C ARG A 29 7.13 -9.93 -7.43
N LEU A 30 6.24 -10.91 -7.50
CA LEU A 30 4.98 -10.92 -6.77
C LEU A 30 5.16 -11.81 -5.54
N LEU A 31 5.05 -11.20 -4.37
CA LEU A 31 5.22 -11.83 -3.07
C LEU A 31 3.85 -12.09 -2.46
N ARG A 32 3.65 -13.30 -1.92
CA ARG A 32 2.51 -13.59 -1.05
C ARG A 32 2.97 -13.43 0.40
N PRO A 33 2.48 -12.42 1.15
CA PRO A 33 2.84 -12.22 2.54
C PRO A 33 2.41 -13.41 3.39
N SER A 34 3.25 -13.75 4.37
CA SER A 34 2.96 -14.81 5.32
C SER A 34 1.73 -14.54 6.17
N SER A 35 1.09 -15.61 6.63
CA SER A 35 -0.04 -15.52 7.56
C SER A 35 0.34 -14.79 8.86
N THR A 36 1.57 -14.97 9.35
CA THR A 36 2.13 -14.28 10.51
C THR A 36 2.25 -12.78 10.28
N ALA A 37 2.85 -12.35 9.16
CA ALA A 37 2.98 -10.93 8.82
C ALA A 37 1.62 -10.24 8.65
N LYS A 38 0.62 -10.95 8.07
CA LYS A 38 -0.76 -10.45 7.99
C LYS A 38 -1.41 -10.30 9.37
N ARG A 39 -1.16 -11.24 10.29
CA ARG A 39 -1.70 -11.19 11.65
C ARG A 39 -1.07 -10.04 12.44
N GLU A 40 0.23 -9.85 12.33
CA GLU A 40 0.95 -8.75 12.95
C GLU A 40 0.49 -7.40 12.41
N GLN A 41 0.38 -7.25 11.09
CA GLN A 41 -0.16 -6.05 10.48
C GLN A 41 -1.55 -5.71 11.02
N ARG A 42 -2.45 -6.71 11.08
CA ARG A 42 -3.81 -6.53 11.62
C ARG A 42 -3.76 -6.12 13.09
N ALA A 43 -2.96 -6.78 13.92
CA ALA A 43 -2.82 -6.45 15.33
C ALA A 43 -2.38 -5.00 15.54
N VAL A 44 -1.37 -4.55 14.80
CA VAL A 44 -0.90 -3.16 14.89
C VAL A 44 -1.91 -2.17 14.33
N SER A 45 -2.59 -2.47 13.22
CA SER A 45 -3.68 -1.63 12.70
C SER A 45 -4.81 -1.48 13.73
N THR A 46 -5.17 -2.55 14.43
CA THR A 46 -6.16 -2.52 15.51
C THR A 46 -5.67 -1.66 16.68
N LEU A 47 -4.40 -1.80 17.09
CA LEU A 47 -3.83 -0.96 18.14
C LEU A 47 -3.80 0.53 17.77
N ILE A 48 -3.45 0.86 16.52
CA ILE A 48 -3.47 2.24 16.02
C ILE A 48 -4.90 2.79 16.02
N ALA A 49 -5.88 2.00 15.56
CA ALA A 49 -7.28 2.42 15.59
C ALA A 49 -7.78 2.67 17.01
N ILE A 50 -7.47 1.77 17.96
CA ILE A 50 -7.80 1.93 19.38
C ILE A 50 -7.13 3.20 19.93
N ALA A 51 -5.82 3.34 19.76
CA ALA A 51 -5.08 4.51 20.23
C ALA A 51 -5.65 5.82 19.64
N TYR A 52 -5.97 5.84 18.35
CA TYR A 52 -6.58 6.99 17.71
C TYR A 52 -7.94 7.35 18.34
N VAL A 53 -8.79 6.36 18.60
CA VAL A 53 -10.11 6.56 19.22
C VAL A 53 -9.98 7.15 20.62
N PHE A 54 -9.09 6.59 21.45
CA PHE A 54 -8.95 6.98 22.84
C PHE A 54 -8.09 8.23 23.06
N ILE A 55 -7.30 8.66 22.07
CA ILE A 55 -6.46 9.85 22.20
C ILE A 55 -7.08 11.02 21.43
N ILE A 56 -7.37 10.86 20.13
CA ILE A 56 -7.84 11.95 19.28
C ILE A 56 -9.31 12.28 19.55
N GLY A 57 -10.13 11.29 19.86
CA GLY A 57 -11.55 11.50 20.22
C GLY A 57 -11.73 12.47 21.39
N PRO A 58 -11.09 12.21 22.56
CA PRO A 58 -11.15 13.13 23.69
C PRO A 58 -10.53 14.50 23.41
N ILE A 59 -9.42 14.58 22.68
CA ILE A 59 -8.80 15.88 22.32
C ILE A 59 -9.78 16.73 21.52
N LEU A 60 -10.40 16.17 20.46
CA LEU A 60 -11.38 16.89 19.65
C LEU A 60 -12.63 17.28 20.45
N ALA A 61 -13.07 16.45 21.40
CA ALA A 61 -14.19 16.77 22.27
C ALA A 61 -13.87 17.97 23.20
N VAL A 62 -12.66 18.04 23.73
CA VAL A 62 -12.23 19.13 24.64
C VAL A 62 -11.95 20.43 23.87
N THR A 63 -11.33 20.35 22.69
CA THR A 63 -10.89 21.54 21.94
C THR A 63 -11.90 22.05 20.91
N GLY A 64 -12.73 21.17 20.35
CA GLY A 64 -13.64 21.52 19.24
C GLY A 64 -14.98 22.11 19.66
N LEU A 65 -15.54 21.63 20.78
CA LEU A 65 -16.82 22.10 21.32
C LEU A 65 -16.81 23.58 21.76
N PRO A 66 -15.76 24.10 22.42
CA PRO A 66 -15.71 25.51 22.84
C PRO A 66 -15.50 26.50 21.68
N ALA A 67 -14.85 26.06 20.60
CA ALA A 67 -14.36 26.96 19.54
C ALA A 67 -15.40 27.26 18.44
N LEU A 68 -16.35 26.36 18.18
CA LEU A 68 -17.28 26.46 17.04
C LEU A 68 -18.77 26.36 17.45
N GLY A 69 -19.06 26.16 18.73
CA GLY A 69 -20.39 25.83 19.23
C GLY A 69 -20.77 24.36 18.98
N VAL A 70 -21.72 23.84 19.77
CA VAL A 70 -22.03 22.40 19.86
C VAL A 70 -22.33 21.76 18.50
N VAL A 71 -23.16 22.40 17.66
CA VAL A 71 -23.64 21.78 16.40
C VAL A 71 -22.55 21.76 15.32
N LEU A 72 -21.86 22.88 15.09
CA LEU A 72 -20.78 22.98 14.10
C LEU A 72 -19.52 22.22 14.55
N GLY A 73 -19.20 22.28 15.85
CA GLY A 73 -18.07 21.56 16.45
C GLY A 73 -18.23 20.04 16.38
N VAL A 74 -19.43 19.52 16.60
CA VAL A 74 -19.71 18.07 16.46
C VAL A 74 -19.64 17.65 14.99
N GLY A 75 -20.28 18.37 14.06
CA GLY A 75 -20.28 18.00 12.65
C GLY A 75 -18.88 17.99 12.01
N ILE A 76 -18.13 19.09 12.16
CA ILE A 76 -16.76 19.20 11.62
C ILE A 76 -15.80 18.28 12.37
N GLY A 77 -15.93 18.19 13.69
CA GLY A 77 -15.10 17.32 14.53
C GLY A 77 -15.22 15.85 14.14
N VAL A 78 -16.44 15.37 13.89
CA VAL A 78 -16.68 13.99 13.42
C VAL A 78 -16.05 13.76 12.05
N ALA A 79 -16.23 14.69 11.10
CA ALA A 79 -15.63 14.54 9.77
C ALA A 79 -14.09 14.50 9.83
N VAL A 80 -13.47 15.43 10.55
CA VAL A 80 -12.01 15.48 10.74
C VAL A 80 -11.50 14.23 11.45
N TYR A 81 -12.22 13.76 12.47
CA TYR A 81 -11.89 12.55 13.20
C TYR A 81 -11.81 11.33 12.27
N PHE A 82 -12.83 11.10 11.44
CA PHE A 82 -12.83 9.97 10.51
C PHE A 82 -11.81 10.12 9.39
N LEU A 83 -11.63 11.33 8.84
CA LEU A 83 -10.62 11.59 7.82
C LEU A 83 -9.21 11.32 8.36
N GLY A 84 -8.91 11.75 9.59
CA GLY A 84 -7.63 11.51 10.24
C GLY A 84 -7.40 10.02 10.55
N LEU A 85 -8.44 9.27 10.95
CA LEU A 85 -8.34 7.83 11.17
C LEU A 85 -8.02 7.10 9.86
N ILE A 86 -8.72 7.44 8.77
CA ILE A 86 -8.46 6.87 7.45
C ILE A 86 -7.03 7.20 7.01
N ALA A 87 -6.59 8.44 7.15
CA ALA A 87 -5.24 8.86 6.81
C ALA A 87 -4.18 8.11 7.63
N ALA A 88 -4.39 7.93 8.94
CA ALA A 88 -3.49 7.19 9.82
C ALA A 88 -3.38 5.72 9.41
N LEU A 89 -4.51 5.08 9.06
CA LEU A 89 -4.54 3.70 8.58
C LEU A 89 -3.85 3.56 7.21
N ILE A 90 -4.08 4.48 6.27
CA ILE A 90 -3.40 4.47 4.97
C ILE A 90 -1.88 4.68 5.15
N TRP A 91 -1.50 5.58 6.04
CA TRP A 91 -0.09 5.83 6.36
C TRP A 91 0.57 4.59 6.94
N TRP A 92 -0.10 3.92 7.89
CA TRP A 92 0.38 2.66 8.46
C TRP A 92 0.44 1.54 7.42
N ASP A 93 -0.57 1.42 6.56
CA ASP A 93 -0.61 0.41 5.51
C ASP A 93 0.62 0.51 4.60
N ASN A 94 0.95 1.72 4.14
CA ASN A 94 2.15 1.98 3.35
C ASN A 94 3.45 1.68 4.11
N ARG A 95 3.48 1.95 5.42
CA ARG A 95 4.67 1.72 6.27
C ARG A 95 4.88 0.23 6.59
N SER A 96 3.82 -0.57 6.55
CA SER A 96 3.84 -2.01 6.83
C SER A 96 4.23 -2.89 5.63
N LEU A 97 4.32 -2.32 4.43
CA LEU A 97 4.73 -3.03 3.21
C LEU A 97 6.08 -3.77 3.35
N PRO A 98 7.13 -3.21 3.98
CA PRO A 98 8.38 -3.94 4.20
C PRO A 98 8.20 -5.18 5.08
N LEU A 99 7.39 -5.11 6.14
CA LEU A 99 7.09 -6.24 7.03
C LEU A 99 6.39 -7.38 6.27
N LEU A 100 5.49 -7.03 5.35
CA LEU A 100 4.80 -7.99 4.47
C LEU A 100 5.73 -8.66 3.44
N ALA A 101 6.87 -8.02 3.13
CA ALA A 101 7.83 -8.47 2.13
C ALA A 101 9.04 -9.23 2.71
N GLU A 102 9.24 -9.20 4.03
CA GLU A 102 10.46 -9.70 4.67
C GLU A 102 10.55 -11.24 4.70
N ASN A 103 9.43 -11.92 4.96
CA ASN A 103 9.31 -13.39 4.94
C ASN A 103 8.02 -13.83 4.22
N PRO A 104 8.02 -13.85 2.87
CA PRO A 104 6.85 -14.26 2.10
C PRO A 104 6.69 -15.78 2.06
N ASP A 105 5.45 -16.28 2.16
CA ASP A 105 5.13 -17.71 2.01
C ASP A 105 5.39 -18.21 0.57
N TYR A 106 5.37 -17.29 -0.40
CA TYR A 106 5.60 -17.60 -1.81
C TYR A 106 6.17 -16.39 -2.55
N SER A 107 7.14 -16.62 -3.44
CA SER A 107 7.69 -15.60 -4.33
C SER A 107 7.58 -16.04 -5.78
N MET A 108 6.96 -15.22 -6.63
CA MET A 108 6.81 -15.51 -8.05
C MET A 108 7.54 -14.44 -8.89
N PRO A 109 8.49 -14.82 -9.76
CA PRO A 109 9.08 -13.86 -10.70
C PRO A 109 8.03 -13.44 -11.73
N LEU A 110 7.92 -12.15 -12.00
CA LEU A 110 6.96 -11.56 -12.92
C LEU A 110 7.71 -10.80 -14.02
N GLU A 111 7.55 -11.22 -15.27
CA GLU A 111 7.98 -10.46 -16.44
C GLU A 111 6.89 -9.46 -16.80
N ILE A 112 7.20 -8.16 -16.84
CA ILE A 112 6.18 -7.14 -17.18
C ILE A 112 5.94 -7.16 -18.69
N LEU A 113 4.71 -7.46 -19.12
CA LEU A 113 4.29 -7.44 -20.52
C LEU A 113 3.61 -6.11 -20.90
N GLY A 114 2.93 -5.47 -19.96
CA GLY A 114 2.25 -4.19 -20.20
C GLY A 114 1.58 -3.64 -18.95
N ILE A 115 1.29 -2.34 -18.96
CA ILE A 115 0.63 -1.64 -17.86
C ILE A 115 -0.60 -0.96 -18.41
N GLU A 116 -1.76 -1.32 -17.87
CA GLU A 116 -3.05 -0.75 -18.23
C GLU A 116 -3.56 0.08 -17.05
N SER A 117 -3.88 1.35 -17.29
CA SER A 117 -4.20 2.32 -16.22
C SER A 117 -5.72 2.49 -16.11
N PHE A 118 -6.29 2.10 -14.97
CA PHE A 118 -7.71 2.26 -14.66
C PHE A 118 -7.90 3.29 -13.54
N ARG A 119 -7.67 4.60 -13.83
CA ARG A 119 -7.82 5.77 -12.93
C ARG A 119 -7.34 5.59 -11.47
N THR A 120 -8.09 4.83 -10.66
CA THR A 120 -7.84 4.51 -9.25
C THR A 120 -6.90 3.32 -9.02
N PHE A 121 -6.71 2.44 -10.00
CA PHE A 121 -5.76 1.32 -9.94
C PHE A 121 -5.07 1.10 -11.28
N HIS A 122 -3.92 0.42 -11.27
CA HIS A 122 -3.18 0.07 -12.48
C HIS A 122 -3.10 -1.45 -12.56
N GLU A 123 -3.48 -2.02 -13.71
CA GLU A 123 -3.37 -3.44 -13.98
C GLU A 123 -2.05 -3.70 -14.70
N ILE A 124 -1.11 -4.33 -14.01
CA ILE A 124 0.14 -4.79 -14.58
C ILE A 124 -0.12 -6.17 -15.17
N ARG A 125 -0.08 -6.27 -16.50
CA ARG A 125 -0.04 -7.55 -17.20
C ARG A 125 1.39 -8.06 -17.17
N GLY A 126 1.58 -9.24 -16.63
CA GLY A 126 2.89 -9.88 -16.62
C GLY A 126 2.81 -11.36 -16.92
N ARG A 127 3.96 -11.97 -17.22
CA ARG A 127 4.10 -13.42 -17.36
C ARG A 127 4.83 -13.96 -16.16
N ALA A 128 4.28 -14.99 -15.53
CA ALA A 128 4.91 -15.66 -14.41
C ALA A 128 4.83 -17.18 -14.64
N GLY A 129 5.98 -17.86 -14.69
CA GLY A 129 6.05 -19.30 -14.93
C GLY A 129 5.37 -19.73 -16.24
N GLY A 130 5.49 -18.93 -17.31
CA GLY A 130 4.90 -19.22 -18.62
C GLY A 130 3.41 -18.89 -18.76
N LYS A 131 2.70 -18.52 -17.69
CA LYS A 131 1.29 -18.08 -17.75
C LYS A 131 1.18 -16.56 -17.66
N GLU A 132 0.26 -15.99 -18.45
CA GLU A 132 -0.09 -14.58 -18.35
C GLU A 132 -0.94 -14.35 -17.09
N ILE A 133 -0.54 -13.38 -16.28
CA ILE A 133 -1.16 -13.02 -15.02
C ILE A 133 -1.42 -11.51 -15.04
N ARG A 134 -2.60 -11.11 -14.59
CA ARG A 134 -2.93 -9.70 -14.40
C ARG A 134 -2.88 -9.36 -12.91
N VAL A 135 -2.22 -8.26 -12.59
CA VAL A 135 -1.95 -7.85 -11.22
C VAL A 135 -2.44 -6.41 -11.04
N ALA A 136 -3.48 -6.21 -10.25
CA ALA A 136 -3.97 -4.88 -9.91
C ALA A 136 -3.09 -4.28 -8.80
N VAL A 137 -2.57 -3.08 -9.03
CA VAL A 137 -1.73 -2.31 -8.12
C VAL A 137 -2.41 -0.96 -7.85
N PRO A 138 -2.77 -0.66 -6.59
CA PRO A 138 -3.28 0.64 -6.22
C PRO A 138 -2.13 1.64 -6.07
N GLY A 139 -2.29 2.84 -6.62
CA GLY A 139 -1.30 3.90 -6.46
C GLY A 139 -1.32 4.93 -7.58
N PRO A 140 -0.70 6.10 -7.35
CA PRO A 140 -0.58 7.14 -8.37
C PRO A 140 0.32 6.66 -9.51
N ARG A 141 -0.15 6.90 -10.74
CA ARG A 141 0.50 6.49 -12.00
C ARG A 141 1.98 6.84 -12.06
N THR A 142 2.34 8.03 -11.58
CA THR A 142 3.71 8.55 -11.56
C THR A 142 4.67 7.65 -10.79
N LYS A 143 4.27 7.10 -9.64
CA LYS A 143 5.12 6.20 -8.84
C LYS A 143 5.29 4.83 -9.49
N ILE A 144 4.26 4.34 -10.18
CA ILE A 144 4.30 3.04 -10.86
C ILE A 144 5.17 3.14 -12.12
N GLU A 145 5.02 4.22 -12.89
CA GLU A 145 5.90 4.50 -14.04
C GLU A 145 7.36 4.69 -13.61
N GLU A 146 7.63 5.35 -12.48
CA GLU A 146 8.97 5.50 -11.92
C GLU A 146 9.58 4.13 -11.55
N ALA A 147 8.81 3.26 -10.88
CA ALA A 147 9.26 1.93 -10.52
C ALA A 147 9.55 1.03 -11.75
N VAL A 148 8.73 1.14 -12.80
CA VAL A 148 8.91 0.37 -14.04
C VAL A 148 10.10 0.88 -14.84
N ARG A 149 10.29 2.20 -14.91
CA ARG A 149 11.50 2.80 -15.49
C ARG A 149 12.73 2.34 -14.75
N PHE A 150 12.70 2.31 -13.41
CA PHE A 150 13.79 1.82 -12.57
C PHE A 150 14.13 0.34 -12.82
N ALA A 151 13.11 -0.53 -12.97
CA ALA A 151 13.32 -1.93 -13.30
C ALA A 151 13.97 -2.10 -14.69
N THR A 152 13.46 -1.35 -15.69
CA THR A 152 13.93 -1.44 -17.09
C THR A 152 15.32 -0.83 -17.29
N SER A 153 15.61 0.33 -16.68
CA SER A 153 16.90 1.01 -16.82
C SER A 153 18.03 0.24 -16.17
N ALA A 154 17.79 -0.33 -14.99
CA ALA A 154 18.77 -1.17 -14.31
C ALA A 154 18.95 -2.53 -14.99
N GLY A 155 17.88 -3.10 -15.57
CA GLY A 155 17.97 -4.34 -16.35
C GLY A 155 18.83 -4.18 -17.61
N ARG A 156 18.78 -3.03 -18.30
CA ARG A 156 19.68 -2.74 -19.43
C ARG A 156 21.11 -2.50 -19.00
N ALA A 157 21.33 -1.82 -17.87
CA ALA A 157 22.67 -1.57 -17.34
C ALA A 157 23.39 -2.85 -16.87
N ALA A 158 22.64 -3.86 -16.44
CA ALA A 158 23.19 -5.17 -16.06
C ALA A 158 23.48 -6.10 -17.26
N GLN A 159 23.06 -5.72 -18.47
CA GLN A 159 23.26 -6.48 -19.71
C GLN A 159 24.30 -5.86 -20.65
N ALA A 160 24.85 -4.69 -20.29
CA ALA A 160 25.92 -3.98 -21.01
C ALA A 160 27.26 -4.20 -20.28
#